data_AF-A0AAU6CPW2-F1
#
_entry.id   AF-A0AAU6CPW2-F1
#
_cell.length_a   1.000
_cell.length_b   1.000
_cell.length_c   1.000
_cell.angle_alpha   90.00
_cell.angle_beta   90.00
_cell.angle_gamma   90.00
#
_symmetry.space_group_name_H-M   'P 1'
#
loop_
_entity.id
_entity.type
_entity.pdbx_description
1 polymer ?
#
loop_
_entity_poly.entity_id
_entity_poly.type
_entity_poly.pdbx_seq_one_letter_code
_entity_poly.pdbx_strand_id
1 'polypeptide(L)'
;MTTAPTGPAYDVLVVGGAGVDTIVLVDELAVPSGDFLGVPPIRDYVAHTGNGVALGFHALGLATKFIDFLGDDPQGRMILDRYAAAGLDFSHLPAPAGTPRSVNLVDREGRRFSFYDGRHPYGLRLPGSFYLPLLERARHVHISRSPHAEPVFADALRLGRTVSTDLHAWDGEDGSAHPWAYGADLVFLSAATVGERIPAVMRQILDQGRAALVVATDGAAGCQVMERGDSRPRHFPAVAPERPVVDSNGAGDAFLTAFLHARFSGAALEDCVLAGSVSGAYACGSPGTHEELISAAALAAAVGRAGGAGPGPAASVR
;
A
#
# COMPACT_ATOMS: atom_id res chain seq x y z
N MET A 1 -6.47 -25.99 -31.71
CA MET A 1 -5.64 -24.85 -31.26
C MET A 1 -6.59 -23.79 -30.74
N THR A 2 -6.83 -23.80 -29.43
CA THR A 2 -7.68 -22.79 -28.78
C THR A 2 -6.82 -21.53 -28.66
N THR A 3 -7.14 -20.51 -29.44
CA THR A 3 -6.48 -19.20 -29.38
C THR A 3 -6.64 -18.64 -27.96
N ALA A 4 -5.52 -18.45 -27.26
CA ALA A 4 -5.50 -17.81 -25.95
C ALA A 4 -6.12 -16.39 -26.08
N PRO A 5 -6.84 -15.89 -25.06
CA PRO A 5 -7.47 -14.58 -25.15
C PRO A 5 -6.40 -13.51 -25.39
N THR A 6 -6.59 -12.69 -26.42
CA THR A 6 -5.66 -11.61 -26.84
C THR A 6 -5.81 -10.33 -26.02
N GLY A 7 -6.36 -10.42 -24.81
CA GLY A 7 -6.55 -9.31 -23.87
C GLY A 7 -5.68 -9.47 -22.62
N PRO A 8 -5.47 -8.38 -21.86
CA PRO A 8 -4.77 -8.47 -20.58
C PRO A 8 -5.53 -9.44 -19.66
N ALA A 9 -4.80 -10.41 -19.11
CA ALA A 9 -5.33 -11.44 -18.23
C ALA A 9 -5.41 -10.99 -16.76
N TYR A 10 -4.72 -9.89 -16.43
CA TYR A 10 -4.67 -9.32 -15.09
C TYR A 10 -5.15 -7.86 -15.14
N ASP A 11 -6.03 -7.49 -14.23
CA ASP A 11 -6.39 -6.09 -14.01
C ASP A 11 -5.19 -5.36 -13.39
N VAL A 12 -4.52 -5.99 -12.43
CA VAL A 12 -3.34 -5.44 -11.76
C VAL A 12 -2.23 -6.48 -11.60
N LEU A 13 -1.00 -6.09 -11.91
CA LEU A 13 0.23 -6.76 -11.48
C LEU A 13 0.85 -5.98 -10.32
N VAL A 14 0.99 -6.60 -9.16
CA VAL A 14 1.72 -6.06 -8.00
C VAL A 14 3.13 -6.63 -8.00
N VAL A 15 4.14 -5.79 -7.78
CA VAL A 15 5.55 -6.16 -7.85
C VAL A 15 6.30 -5.72 -6.59
N GLY A 16 6.86 -6.69 -5.88
CA GLY A 16 7.65 -6.49 -4.66
C GLY A 16 6.80 -6.23 -3.42
N GLY A 17 7.43 -6.28 -2.24
CA GLY A 17 6.80 -5.92 -0.97
C GLY A 17 6.08 -7.07 -0.26
N ALA A 18 6.53 -8.32 -0.43
CA ALA A 18 6.16 -9.45 0.41
C ALA A 18 7.10 -9.57 1.63
N GLY A 19 6.53 -9.82 2.80
CA GLY A 19 7.30 -10.11 4.00
C GLY A 19 6.44 -10.37 5.23
N VAL A 20 7.10 -10.56 6.37
CA VAL A 20 6.44 -10.84 7.65
C VAL A 20 6.78 -9.75 8.67
N ASP A 21 5.76 -9.24 9.36
CA ASP A 21 5.95 -8.32 10.48
C ASP A 21 5.72 -9.05 11.81
N THR A 22 6.72 -8.98 12.68
CA THR A 22 6.63 -9.37 14.08
C THR A 22 6.25 -8.14 14.91
N ILE A 23 5.07 -8.12 15.52
CA ILE A 23 4.60 -6.99 16.32
C ILE A 23 4.82 -7.27 17.81
N VAL A 24 5.53 -6.37 18.46
CA VAL A 24 5.82 -6.37 19.90
C VAL A 24 5.19 -5.14 20.55
N LEU A 25 4.21 -5.37 21.42
CA LEU A 25 3.59 -4.30 22.19
C LEU A 25 4.47 -3.95 23.39
N VAL A 26 4.82 -2.67 23.53
CA VAL A 26 5.65 -2.13 24.60
C VAL A 26 4.90 -1.01 25.32
N ASP A 27 5.30 -0.68 26.55
CA ASP A 27 4.66 0.42 27.30
C ASP A 27 5.03 1.78 26.71
N GLU A 28 6.29 1.94 26.29
CA GLU A 28 6.84 3.15 25.68
C GLU A 28 7.89 2.71 24.64
N LEU A 29 8.07 3.51 23.57
CA LEU A 29 9.20 3.38 22.65
C LEU A 29 10.52 3.81 23.30
N ALA A 30 10.98 3.03 24.26
CA ALA A 30 12.27 3.12 24.92
C ALA A 30 12.83 1.72 25.14
N VAL A 31 14.14 1.58 25.27
CA VAL A 31 14.75 0.32 25.71
C VAL A 31 14.63 0.28 27.24
N PRO A 32 13.82 -0.64 27.83
CA PRO A 32 13.68 -0.74 29.27
C PRO A 32 15.01 -1.16 29.92
N SER A 33 15.25 -0.77 31.17
CA SER A 33 16.43 -1.23 31.90
C SER A 33 16.31 -2.72 32.28
N GLY A 34 17.45 -3.42 32.30
CA GLY A 34 17.53 -4.85 32.61
C GLY A 34 17.69 -5.74 31.37
N ASP A 35 17.84 -7.04 31.60
CA ASP A 35 18.15 -8.02 30.54
C ASP A 35 16.90 -8.66 29.88
N PHE A 36 15.72 -8.51 30.50
CA PHE A 36 14.45 -9.01 29.95
C PHE A 36 13.25 -8.19 30.43
N LEU A 37 12.20 -8.14 29.61
CA LEU A 37 10.88 -7.62 29.97
C LEU A 37 9.81 -8.58 29.46
N GLY A 38 8.88 -8.96 30.33
CA GLY A 38 7.68 -9.69 29.90
C GLY A 38 6.73 -8.76 29.15
N VAL A 39 6.35 -9.14 27.93
CA VAL A 39 5.41 -8.40 27.08
C VAL A 39 4.15 -9.25 26.79
N PRO A 40 3.03 -8.64 26.35
CA PRO A 40 1.91 -9.40 25.78
C PRO A 40 2.37 -10.30 24.62
N PRO A 41 1.54 -11.28 24.19
CA PRO A 41 1.92 -12.21 23.13
C PRO A 41 2.44 -11.49 21.87
N ILE A 42 3.67 -11.84 21.48
CA ILE A 42 4.28 -11.40 20.23
C ILE A 42 3.60 -12.17 19.09
N ARG A 43 3.22 -11.46 18.03
CA ARG A 43 2.50 -12.04 16.88
C ARG A 43 3.22 -11.71 15.59
N ASP A 44 3.26 -12.70 14.70
CA ASP A 44 3.72 -12.55 13.33
C ASP A 44 2.50 -12.38 12.41
N TYR A 45 2.62 -11.49 11.42
CA TYR A 45 1.60 -11.26 10.39
C TYR A 45 2.25 -11.24 9.01
N VAL A 46 1.57 -11.80 8.01
CA VAL A 46 1.97 -11.60 6.61
C VAL A 46 1.63 -10.15 6.27
N ALA A 47 2.65 -9.33 6.04
CA ALA A 47 2.56 -7.87 6.06
C ALA A 47 3.34 -7.27 4.88
N HIS A 48 3.75 -6.01 5.01
CA HIS A 48 4.37 -5.17 3.99
C HIS A 48 3.39 -4.75 2.88
N THR A 49 3.80 -3.73 2.13
CA THR A 49 2.91 -3.00 1.21
C THR A 49 2.46 -3.82 0.02
N GLY A 50 3.36 -4.61 -0.59
CA GLY A 50 3.01 -5.45 -1.73
C GLY A 50 1.90 -6.42 -1.39
N ASN A 51 1.99 -7.04 -0.21
CA ASN A 51 0.95 -7.88 0.36
C ASN A 51 -0.39 -7.14 0.55
N GLY A 52 -0.37 -5.96 1.19
CA GLY A 52 -1.58 -5.17 1.42
C GLY A 52 -2.28 -4.75 0.15
N VAL A 53 -1.48 -4.29 -0.82
CA VAL A 53 -1.98 -3.88 -2.12
C VAL A 53 -2.52 -5.05 -2.92
N ALA A 54 -1.80 -6.18 -2.97
CA ALA A 54 -2.23 -7.36 -3.71
C ALA A 54 -3.51 -7.98 -3.12
N LEU A 55 -3.56 -8.18 -1.80
CA LEU A 55 -4.75 -8.71 -1.15
C LEU A 55 -5.92 -7.71 -1.20
N GLY A 56 -5.66 -6.41 -1.10
CA GLY A 56 -6.69 -5.38 -1.21
C GLY A 56 -7.36 -5.37 -2.59
N PHE A 57 -6.59 -5.38 -3.67
CA PHE A 57 -7.15 -5.51 -5.02
C PHE A 57 -7.91 -6.82 -5.23
N HIS A 58 -7.37 -7.93 -4.70
CA HIS A 58 -8.03 -9.25 -4.76
C HIS A 58 -9.36 -9.27 -3.99
N ALA A 59 -9.42 -8.68 -2.79
CA ALA A 59 -10.64 -8.58 -1.98
C ALA A 59 -11.71 -7.70 -2.66
N LEU A 60 -11.28 -6.72 -3.45
CA LEU A 60 -12.15 -5.88 -4.29
C LEU A 60 -12.53 -6.56 -5.61
N GLY A 61 -12.11 -7.81 -5.85
CA GLY A 61 -12.54 -8.62 -6.98
C GLY A 61 -11.78 -8.38 -8.28
N LEU A 62 -10.64 -7.68 -8.24
CA LEU A 62 -9.78 -7.51 -9.41
C LEU A 62 -8.94 -8.77 -9.67
N ALA A 63 -8.76 -9.11 -10.95
CA ALA A 63 -7.85 -10.17 -11.36
C ALA A 63 -6.40 -9.76 -11.06
N THR A 64 -5.89 -10.18 -9.90
CA THR A 64 -4.64 -9.69 -9.32
C THR A 64 -3.53 -10.73 -9.42
N LYS A 65 -2.41 -10.35 -10.04
CA LYS A 65 -1.16 -11.11 -10.02
C LYS A 65 -0.17 -10.45 -9.05
N PHE A 66 0.49 -11.22 -8.21
CA PHE A 66 1.54 -10.73 -7.32
C PHE A 66 2.86 -11.47 -7.55
N ILE A 67 3.97 -10.72 -7.61
CA ILE A 67 5.32 -11.29 -7.76
C ILE A 67 6.36 -10.67 -6.83
N ASP A 68 7.27 -11.51 -6.32
CA ASP A 68 8.41 -11.08 -5.50
C ASP A 68 9.53 -12.16 -5.47
N PHE A 69 10.57 -11.94 -4.68
CA PHE A 69 11.49 -12.93 -4.16
C PHE A 69 10.97 -13.49 -2.82
N LEU A 70 11.20 -14.78 -2.56
CA LEU A 70 10.77 -15.44 -1.33
C LEU A 70 11.82 -16.45 -0.85
N GLY A 71 12.10 -16.45 0.45
CA GLY A 71 12.99 -17.42 1.07
C GLY A 71 12.35 -18.78 1.27
N ASP A 72 13.16 -19.84 1.27
CA ASP A 72 12.75 -21.17 1.71
C ASP A 72 12.96 -21.29 3.23
N ASP A 73 12.10 -20.59 3.97
CA ASP A 73 12.14 -20.47 5.43
C ASP A 73 10.73 -20.43 6.04
N PRO A 74 10.58 -20.51 7.38
CA PRO A 74 9.26 -20.51 8.02
C PRO A 74 8.41 -19.26 7.68
N GLN A 75 9.04 -18.10 7.52
CA GLN A 75 8.36 -16.87 7.11
C GLN A 75 7.82 -16.99 5.67
N GLY A 76 8.63 -17.54 4.76
CA GLY A 76 8.22 -17.81 3.39
C GLY A 76 7.06 -18.80 3.32
N ARG A 77 7.09 -19.85 4.16
CA ARG A 77 5.97 -20.80 4.26
C ARG A 77 4.68 -20.12 4.74
N MET A 78 4.76 -19.26 5.74
CA MET A 78 3.62 -18.50 6.25
C MET A 78 2.96 -17.64 5.16
N ILE A 79 3.78 -16.98 4.32
CA ILE A 79 3.31 -16.19 3.18
C ILE A 79 2.58 -17.09 2.15
N LEU A 80 3.18 -18.21 1.78
CA LEU A 80 2.58 -19.15 0.83
C LEU A 80 1.25 -19.72 1.32
N ASP A 81 1.17 -20.11 2.59
CA ASP A 81 -0.06 -20.63 3.18
C ASP A 81 -1.16 -19.56 3.20
N ARG A 82 -0.82 -18.31 3.53
CA ARG A 82 -1.78 -17.18 3.52
C ARG A 82 -2.32 -16.90 2.12
N TYR A 83 -1.47 -16.88 1.10
CA TYR A 83 -1.88 -16.59 -0.28
C TYR A 83 -2.66 -17.73 -0.90
N ALA A 84 -2.28 -18.98 -0.61
CA ALA A 84 -3.06 -20.15 -1.00
C ALA A 84 -4.46 -20.13 -0.38
N ALA A 85 -4.58 -19.82 0.92
CA ALA A 85 -5.86 -19.71 1.61
C ALA A 85 -6.74 -18.57 1.05
N ALA A 86 -6.13 -17.46 0.63
CA ALA A 86 -6.84 -16.35 0.00
C ALA A 86 -7.21 -16.61 -1.48
N GLY A 87 -6.57 -17.59 -2.14
CA GLY A 87 -6.68 -17.79 -3.57
C GLY A 87 -5.98 -16.71 -4.41
N LEU A 88 -4.96 -16.05 -3.86
CA LEU A 88 -4.19 -15.02 -4.55
C LEU A 88 -3.19 -15.65 -5.53
N ASP A 89 -3.14 -15.19 -6.79
CA ASP A 89 -2.16 -15.66 -7.78
C ASP A 89 -0.78 -15.05 -7.51
N PHE A 90 0.04 -15.77 -6.73
CA PHE A 90 1.40 -15.39 -6.38
C PHE A 90 2.45 -16.23 -7.11
N SER A 91 3.49 -15.59 -7.64
CA SER A 91 4.66 -16.27 -8.20
C SER A 91 5.93 -15.63 -7.70
N HIS A 92 6.91 -16.44 -7.32
CA HIS A 92 8.14 -15.93 -6.73
C HIS A 92 9.38 -16.56 -7.32
N LEU A 93 10.49 -15.84 -7.14
CA LEU A 93 11.84 -16.37 -7.34
C LEU A 93 12.45 -16.70 -5.97
N PRO A 94 13.38 -17.66 -5.90
CA PRO A 94 14.06 -17.98 -4.64
C PRO A 94 14.88 -16.80 -4.11
N ALA A 95 14.82 -16.56 -2.80
CA ALA A 95 15.64 -15.61 -2.06
C ALA A 95 16.58 -16.36 -1.09
N PRO A 96 17.81 -16.72 -1.50
CA PRO A 96 18.70 -17.54 -0.66
C PRO A 96 19.07 -16.91 0.68
N ALA A 97 18.97 -15.59 0.79
CA ALA A 97 19.24 -14.85 2.02
C ALA A 97 18.06 -14.87 3.03
N GLY A 98 16.90 -15.37 2.61
CA GLY A 98 15.68 -15.47 3.42
C GLY A 98 14.59 -14.47 3.02
N THR A 99 13.43 -14.64 3.64
CA THR A 99 12.22 -13.82 3.46
C THR A 99 12.35 -12.50 4.24
N PRO A 100 12.07 -11.33 3.61
CA PRO A 100 12.08 -10.04 4.30
C PRO A 100 11.15 -10.02 5.51
N ARG A 101 11.58 -9.33 6.57
CA ARG A 101 10.77 -9.18 7.78
C ARG A 101 11.00 -7.87 8.50
N SER A 102 10.08 -7.51 9.37
CA SER A 102 10.29 -6.43 10.34
C SER A 102 9.98 -6.89 11.76
N VAL A 103 10.62 -6.28 12.76
CA VAL A 103 10.18 -6.32 14.15
C VAL A 103 9.71 -4.92 14.53
N ASN A 104 8.42 -4.79 14.83
CA ASN A 104 7.76 -3.54 15.09
C ASN A 104 7.48 -3.39 16.59
N LEU A 105 8.08 -2.39 17.22
CA LEU A 105 7.68 -1.96 18.55
C LEU A 105 6.52 -0.99 18.43
N VAL A 106 5.43 -1.23 19.16
CA VAL A 106 4.25 -0.37 19.19
C VAL A 106 3.94 0.01 20.63
N ASP A 107 3.89 1.31 20.94
CA ASP A 107 3.55 1.79 22.28
C ASP A 107 2.06 2.00 22.50
N ARG A 108 1.69 2.43 23.71
CA ARG A 108 0.29 2.64 24.13
C ARG A 108 -0.39 3.76 23.36
N GLU A 109 0.38 4.73 22.86
CA GLU A 109 -0.10 5.81 22.00
C GLU A 109 -0.23 5.39 20.53
N GLY A 110 0.14 4.15 20.19
CA GLY A 110 0.11 3.61 18.84
C GLY A 110 1.28 4.08 17.97
N ARG A 111 2.30 4.73 18.53
CA ARG A 111 3.52 5.07 17.80
C ARG A 111 4.29 3.79 17.53
N ARG A 112 4.92 3.72 16.36
CA ARG A 112 5.66 2.55 15.91
C ARG A 112 7.11 2.87 15.60
N PHE A 113 8.01 1.98 16.02
CA PHE A 113 9.38 1.91 15.52
C PHE A 113 9.64 0.53 14.90
N SER A 114 10.17 0.52 13.67
CA SER A 114 10.33 -0.71 12.89
C SER A 114 11.82 -1.03 12.69
N PHE A 115 12.24 -2.21 13.18
CA PHE A 115 13.51 -2.82 12.80
C PHE A 115 13.29 -3.64 11.54
N TYR A 116 13.68 -3.08 10.39
CA TYR A 116 13.52 -3.74 9.09
C TYR A 116 14.73 -4.61 8.74
N ASP A 117 14.47 -5.88 8.42
CA ASP A 117 15.43 -6.86 7.94
C ASP A 117 15.05 -7.25 6.51
N GLY A 118 15.65 -6.56 5.54
CA GLY A 118 15.30 -6.72 4.13
C GLY A 118 15.76 -8.03 3.49
N ARG A 119 16.68 -8.78 4.13
CA ARG A 119 17.34 -10.04 3.69
C ARG A 119 18.05 -10.03 2.34
N HIS A 120 17.45 -9.45 1.31
CA HIS A 120 17.94 -9.48 -0.05
C HIS A 120 19.31 -8.76 -0.19
N PRO A 121 20.24 -9.32 -0.98
CA PRO A 121 21.52 -8.67 -1.22
C PRO A 121 21.35 -7.35 -1.99
N TYR A 122 22.27 -6.42 -1.74
CA TYR A 122 22.34 -5.18 -2.50
C TYR A 122 22.47 -5.47 -4.00
N GLY A 123 21.71 -4.73 -4.82
CA GLY A 123 21.74 -4.91 -6.28
C GLY A 123 20.90 -6.08 -6.80
N LEU A 124 20.23 -6.87 -5.96
CA LEU A 124 19.25 -7.85 -6.45
C LEU A 124 18.18 -7.12 -7.28
N ARG A 125 17.83 -7.69 -8.43
CA ARG A 125 16.82 -7.18 -9.37
C ARG A 125 15.97 -8.33 -9.90
N LEU A 126 14.68 -8.09 -10.08
CA LEU A 126 13.82 -9.02 -10.78
C LEU A 126 14.29 -9.13 -12.23
N PRO A 127 14.51 -10.35 -12.76
CA PRO A 127 14.96 -10.52 -14.13
C PRO A 127 13.79 -10.29 -15.10
N GLY A 128 14.05 -9.58 -16.20
CA GLY A 128 13.06 -9.32 -17.26
C GLY A 128 12.38 -10.59 -17.78
N SER A 129 13.12 -11.69 -17.91
CA SER A 129 12.57 -12.98 -18.32
C SER A 129 11.47 -13.54 -17.41
N PHE A 130 11.42 -13.10 -16.15
CA PHE A 130 10.39 -13.50 -15.19
C PHE A 130 9.18 -12.56 -15.21
N TYR A 131 9.39 -11.24 -15.16
CA TYR A 131 8.27 -10.30 -15.04
C TYR A 131 7.67 -9.87 -16.39
N LEU A 132 8.43 -9.83 -17.50
CA LEU A 132 7.94 -9.34 -18.80
C LEU A 132 6.69 -10.08 -19.29
N PRO A 133 6.63 -11.44 -19.27
CA PRO A 133 5.44 -12.16 -19.73
C PRO A 133 4.17 -11.85 -18.90
N LEU A 134 4.35 -11.46 -17.63
CA LEU A 134 3.26 -11.09 -16.73
C LEU A 134 2.84 -9.63 -16.97
N LEU A 135 3.83 -8.75 -17.12
CA LEU A 135 3.66 -7.32 -17.40
C LEU A 135 2.93 -7.07 -18.73
N GLU A 136 3.24 -7.85 -19.76
CA GLU A 136 2.55 -7.80 -21.06
C GLU A 136 1.06 -8.12 -20.94
N ARG A 137 0.66 -8.88 -19.91
CA ARG A 137 -0.72 -9.33 -19.67
C ARG A 137 -1.46 -8.48 -18.62
N ALA A 138 -0.84 -7.45 -18.06
CA ALA A 138 -1.45 -6.58 -17.06
C ALA A 138 -2.05 -5.31 -17.68
N ARG A 139 -3.19 -4.82 -17.14
CA ARG A 139 -3.73 -3.49 -17.49
C ARG A 139 -2.99 -2.37 -16.74
N HIS A 140 -2.76 -2.60 -15.46
CA HIS A 140 -2.08 -1.68 -14.54
C HIS A 140 -0.98 -2.41 -13.76
N VAL A 141 0.04 -1.68 -13.32
CA VAL A 141 1.13 -2.20 -12.51
C VAL A 141 1.26 -1.37 -11.24
N HIS A 142 1.24 -2.02 -10.09
CA HIS A 142 1.67 -1.40 -8.84
C HIS A 142 3.09 -1.87 -8.52
N ILE A 143 4.02 -0.93 -8.38
CA ILE A 143 5.41 -1.22 -8.03
C ILE A 143 5.65 -0.73 -6.61
N SER A 144 5.76 -1.65 -5.66
CA SER A 144 6.08 -1.30 -4.28
C SER A 144 7.51 -0.80 -4.15
N ARG A 145 7.80 -0.04 -3.09
CA ARG A 145 9.12 0.56 -2.82
C ARG A 145 10.16 -0.49 -2.40
N SER A 146 10.50 -1.38 -3.33
CA SER A 146 11.45 -2.48 -3.13
C SER A 146 12.54 -2.44 -4.21
N PRO A 147 13.84 -2.31 -3.86
CA PRO A 147 14.91 -2.11 -4.85
C PRO A 147 14.96 -3.12 -5.99
N HIS A 148 14.53 -4.35 -5.76
CA HIS A 148 14.51 -5.38 -6.79
C HIS A 148 13.43 -5.17 -7.87
N ALA A 149 12.39 -4.38 -7.58
CA ALA A 149 11.26 -4.09 -8.46
C ALA A 149 11.49 -2.84 -9.34
N GLU A 150 12.46 -2.01 -9.00
CA GLU A 150 12.80 -0.75 -9.70
C GLU A 150 12.94 -0.88 -11.24
N PRO A 151 13.58 -1.93 -11.81
CA PRO A 151 13.71 -2.06 -13.26
C PRO A 151 12.38 -2.18 -14.02
N VAL A 152 11.30 -2.58 -13.34
CA VAL A 152 9.99 -2.79 -13.95
C VAL A 152 9.40 -1.48 -14.48
N PHE A 153 9.77 -0.32 -13.91
CA PHE A 153 9.29 0.99 -14.37
C PHE A 153 9.58 1.24 -15.86
N ALA A 154 10.81 0.95 -16.30
CA ALA A 154 11.24 1.21 -17.68
C ALA A 154 10.47 0.35 -18.69
N ASP A 155 10.25 -0.92 -18.38
CA ASP A 155 9.49 -1.82 -19.24
C ASP A 155 7.99 -1.55 -19.21
N ALA A 156 7.44 -1.17 -18.05
CA ALA A 156 6.03 -0.78 -17.95
C ALA A 156 5.75 0.44 -18.83
N LEU A 157 6.65 1.43 -18.81
CA LEU A 157 6.59 2.58 -19.73
C LEU A 157 6.68 2.16 -21.19
N ARG A 158 7.67 1.33 -21.54
CA ARG A 158 7.87 0.85 -22.92
C ARG A 158 6.65 0.12 -23.47
N LEU A 159 5.92 -0.60 -22.62
CA LEU A 159 4.71 -1.35 -22.96
C LEU A 159 3.42 -0.52 -22.83
N GLY A 160 3.51 0.77 -22.46
CA GLY A 160 2.35 1.65 -22.28
C GLY A 160 1.44 1.22 -21.14
N ARG A 161 1.98 0.58 -20.10
CA ARG A 161 1.24 0.22 -18.88
C ARG A 161 1.19 1.42 -17.95
N THR A 162 0.03 1.63 -17.34
CA THR A 162 -0.12 2.62 -16.27
C THR A 162 0.51 2.08 -14.99
N VAL A 163 1.19 2.95 -14.24
CA VAL A 163 1.96 2.56 -13.06
C VAL A 163 1.51 3.34 -11.83
N SER A 164 1.31 2.65 -10.72
CA SER A 164 1.17 3.25 -9.38
C SER A 164 2.28 2.83 -8.44
N THR A 165 2.51 3.65 -7.41
CA THR A 165 3.43 3.35 -6.30
C THR A 165 2.89 3.96 -5.01
N ASP A 166 3.33 3.42 -3.88
CA ASP A 166 3.30 4.10 -2.58
C ASP A 166 4.73 4.42 -2.13
N LEU A 167 4.97 5.66 -1.69
CA LEU A 167 6.26 6.12 -1.16
C LEU A 167 6.36 5.99 0.36
N HIS A 168 5.27 5.59 1.02
CA HIS A 168 5.12 5.62 2.47
C HIS A 168 5.35 7.05 3.01
N ALA A 169 5.98 7.18 4.17
CA ALA A 169 6.32 8.46 4.77
C ALA A 169 7.65 9.02 4.21
N TRP A 170 7.78 9.10 2.88
CA TRP A 170 8.94 9.75 2.25
C TRP A 170 8.96 11.25 2.54
N ASP A 171 10.13 11.76 2.93
CA ASP A 171 10.34 13.14 3.38
C ASP A 171 10.52 14.16 2.24
N GLY A 172 10.59 13.70 0.99
CA GLY A 172 10.88 14.52 -0.19
C GLY A 172 12.35 14.72 -0.49
N GLU A 173 13.25 14.19 0.35
CA GLU A 173 14.70 14.45 0.31
C GLU A 173 15.51 13.18 0.05
N ASP A 174 15.08 12.03 0.57
CA ASP A 174 15.77 10.75 0.37
C ASP A 174 15.78 10.34 -1.11
N GLY A 175 16.94 10.50 -1.75
CA GLY A 175 17.13 10.21 -3.17
C GLY A 175 16.97 8.75 -3.56
N SER A 176 16.97 7.82 -2.58
CA SER A 176 16.66 6.42 -2.85
C SER A 176 15.23 6.22 -3.32
N ALA A 177 14.30 7.14 -3.00
CA ALA A 177 12.90 7.05 -3.41
C ALA A 177 12.64 7.58 -4.83
N HIS A 178 13.58 8.29 -5.44
CA HIS A 178 13.40 8.97 -6.73
C HIS A 178 12.87 8.07 -7.86
N PRO A 179 13.33 6.80 -8.03
CA PRO A 179 12.78 5.94 -9.08
C PRO A 179 11.27 5.74 -8.96
N TRP A 180 10.75 5.61 -7.73
CA TRP A 180 9.32 5.48 -7.47
C TRP A 180 8.59 6.82 -7.58
N ALA A 181 9.14 7.85 -6.92
CA ALA A 181 8.53 9.18 -6.90
C ALA A 181 8.37 9.75 -8.31
N TYR A 182 9.32 9.51 -9.20
CA TYR A 182 9.35 10.11 -10.53
C TYR A 182 8.98 9.15 -11.66
N GLY A 183 8.95 7.84 -11.41
CA GLY A 183 8.68 6.79 -12.40
C GLY A 183 7.22 6.35 -12.54
N ALA A 184 6.34 6.69 -11.59
CA ALA A 184 4.93 6.27 -11.60
C ALA A 184 3.99 7.34 -12.21
N ASP A 185 2.84 6.91 -12.73
CA ASP A 185 1.77 7.79 -13.20
C ASP A 185 0.85 8.22 -12.05
N LEU A 186 0.69 7.37 -11.03
CA LEU A 186 -0.15 7.60 -9.84
C LEU A 186 0.71 7.37 -8.59
N VAL A 187 0.97 8.44 -7.83
CA VAL A 187 1.86 8.37 -6.66
C VAL A 187 1.06 8.57 -5.38
N PHE A 188 1.19 7.64 -4.45
CA PHE A 188 0.65 7.75 -3.11
C PHE A 188 1.78 7.95 -2.10
N LEU A 189 1.50 8.69 -1.03
CA LEU A 189 2.43 8.88 0.09
C LEU A 189 1.67 9.23 1.37
N SER A 190 2.35 9.11 2.51
CA SER A 190 1.85 9.56 3.82
C SER A 190 2.42 10.94 4.16
N ALA A 191 1.57 11.81 4.70
CA ALA A 191 1.96 13.15 5.16
C ALA A 191 2.77 13.14 6.49
N ALA A 192 2.89 11.98 7.14
CA ALA A 192 3.38 11.84 8.52
C ALA A 192 4.78 12.45 8.79
N THR A 193 5.68 12.44 7.80
CA THR A 193 7.07 12.96 7.94
C THR A 193 7.28 14.33 7.31
N VAL A 194 6.34 14.80 6.50
CA VAL A 194 6.47 16.03 5.71
C VAL A 194 5.66 17.19 6.29
N GLY A 195 4.58 16.90 7.03
CA GLY A 195 3.75 17.91 7.70
C GLY A 195 3.32 19.02 6.74
N GLU A 196 3.52 20.29 7.13
CA GLU A 196 3.15 21.46 6.33
C GLU A 196 3.86 21.55 4.97
N ARG A 197 4.96 20.80 4.76
CA ARG A 197 5.67 20.75 3.47
C ARG A 197 4.97 19.88 2.43
N ILE A 198 3.90 19.16 2.78
CA ILE A 198 3.24 18.22 1.85
C ILE A 198 2.87 18.86 0.50
N PRO A 199 2.35 20.10 0.39
CA PRO A 199 2.03 20.69 -0.92
C PRO A 199 3.28 20.91 -1.79
N ALA A 200 4.43 21.17 -1.19
CA ALA A 200 5.70 21.32 -1.91
C ALA A 200 6.22 19.97 -2.40
N VAL A 201 6.14 18.92 -1.56
CA VAL A 201 6.56 17.56 -1.94
C VAL A 201 5.67 16.99 -3.05
N MET A 202 4.34 17.16 -2.97
CA MET A 202 3.43 16.74 -4.04
C MET A 202 3.74 17.45 -5.36
N ARG A 203 4.01 18.76 -5.30
CA ARG A 203 4.40 19.53 -6.49
C ARG A 203 5.75 19.07 -7.05
N GLN A 204 6.74 18.79 -6.19
CA GLN A 204 8.03 18.24 -6.61
C GLN A 204 7.87 16.92 -7.39
N ILE A 205 7.02 16.02 -6.90
CA ILE A 205 6.70 14.74 -7.57
C ILE A 205 6.11 14.99 -8.97
N LEU A 206 5.16 15.92 -9.08
CA LEU A 206 4.55 16.27 -10.36
C LEU A 206 5.55 16.96 -11.31
N ASP A 207 6.35 17.90 -10.83
CA ASP A 207 7.23 18.71 -11.68
C ASP A 207 8.46 17.95 -12.16
N GLN A 208 9.03 17.07 -11.33
CA GLN A 208 10.23 16.31 -11.65
C GLN A 208 9.93 14.91 -12.22
N GLY A 209 8.75 14.37 -11.91
CA GLY A 209 8.31 13.07 -12.34
C GLY A 209 7.30 13.10 -13.47
N ARG A 210 6.82 11.91 -13.84
CA ARG A 210 5.75 11.74 -14.84
C ARG A 210 4.34 11.63 -14.24
N ALA A 211 4.22 11.66 -12.91
CA ALA A 211 2.96 11.49 -12.22
C ALA A 211 1.88 12.44 -12.78
N ALA A 212 0.70 11.91 -13.06
CA ALA A 212 -0.48 12.69 -13.42
C ALA A 212 -1.29 13.08 -12.17
N LEU A 213 -1.17 12.29 -11.09
CA LEU A 213 -1.90 12.44 -9.84
C LEU A 213 -1.01 12.02 -8.67
N VAL A 214 -1.00 12.84 -7.63
CA VAL A 214 -0.38 12.55 -6.33
C VAL A 214 -1.44 12.59 -5.25
N VAL A 215 -1.48 11.58 -4.38
CA VAL A 215 -2.39 11.51 -3.22
C VAL A 215 -1.61 11.32 -1.94
N ALA A 216 -1.73 12.30 -1.04
CA ALA A 216 -1.12 12.28 0.28
C ALA A 216 -2.16 11.96 1.35
N THR A 217 -2.07 10.81 1.99
CA THR A 217 -2.94 10.45 3.12
C THR A 217 -2.40 11.04 4.43
N ASP A 218 -3.29 11.52 5.29
CA ASP A 218 -2.96 12.21 6.55
C ASP A 218 -3.83 11.71 7.72
N GLY A 219 -4.03 10.39 7.76
CA GLY A 219 -4.77 9.72 8.84
C GLY A 219 -6.13 10.38 9.12
N ALA A 220 -6.34 10.80 10.36
CA ALA A 220 -7.59 11.43 10.80
C ALA A 220 -7.84 12.83 10.20
N ALA A 221 -6.83 13.48 9.61
CA ALA A 221 -7.00 14.74 8.89
C ALA A 221 -7.53 14.53 7.46
N GLY A 222 -7.49 13.30 6.94
CA GLY A 222 -8.03 12.93 5.64
C GLY A 222 -6.94 12.76 4.59
N CYS A 223 -7.07 13.40 3.43
CA CYS A 223 -6.05 13.35 2.40
C CYS A 223 -5.99 14.63 1.56
N GLN A 224 -4.84 14.84 0.92
CA GLN A 224 -4.66 15.85 -0.11
C GLN A 224 -4.43 15.20 -1.47
N VAL A 225 -5.06 15.73 -2.51
CA VAL A 225 -4.90 15.25 -3.89
C VAL A 225 -4.46 16.39 -4.77
N MET A 226 -3.48 16.14 -5.65
CA MET A 226 -2.98 17.11 -6.62
C MET A 226 -2.82 16.44 -7.98
N GLU A 227 -3.52 16.96 -8.99
CA GLU A 227 -3.35 16.56 -10.39
C GLU A 227 -2.31 17.46 -11.08
N ARG A 228 -1.66 16.93 -12.12
CA ARG A 228 -0.74 17.72 -12.93
C ARG A 228 -1.48 18.93 -13.52
N GLY A 229 -0.96 20.12 -13.25
CA GLY A 229 -1.57 21.38 -13.67
C GLY A 229 -2.40 22.07 -12.59
N ASP A 230 -2.70 21.39 -11.47
CA ASP A 230 -3.31 22.03 -10.30
C ASP A 230 -2.35 23.09 -9.71
N SER A 231 -2.87 24.26 -9.36
CA SER A 231 -2.08 25.30 -8.69
C SER A 231 -1.80 24.97 -7.21
N ARG A 232 -2.70 24.22 -6.57
CA ARG A 232 -2.62 23.78 -5.18
C ARG A 232 -3.31 22.42 -4.98
N PRO A 233 -2.92 21.62 -3.96
CA PRO A 233 -3.66 20.41 -3.60
C PRO A 233 -5.09 20.72 -3.16
N ARG A 234 -6.01 19.80 -3.48
CA ARG A 234 -7.36 19.73 -2.92
C ARG A 234 -7.33 18.91 -1.64
N HIS A 235 -7.94 19.42 -0.58
CA HIS A 235 -8.06 18.71 0.69
C HIS A 235 -9.43 18.02 0.80
N PHE A 236 -9.42 16.77 1.27
CA PHE A 236 -10.61 15.98 1.52
C PHE A 236 -10.59 15.49 2.98
N PRO A 237 -11.68 15.67 3.74
CA PRO A 237 -11.75 15.23 5.12
C PRO A 237 -11.73 13.70 5.23
N ALA A 238 -11.26 13.19 6.38
CA ALA A 238 -11.35 11.77 6.69
C ALA A 238 -12.81 11.32 6.82
N VAL A 239 -13.05 10.05 6.53
CA VAL A 239 -14.32 9.38 6.86
C VAL A 239 -14.22 8.84 8.28
N ALA A 240 -15.24 9.12 9.10
CA ALA A 240 -15.32 8.56 10.45
C ALA A 240 -15.40 7.02 10.38
N PRO A 241 -14.54 6.29 11.10
CA PRO A 241 -14.63 4.83 11.16
C PRO A 241 -15.99 4.36 11.71
N GLU A 242 -16.60 3.37 11.06
CA GLU A 242 -17.85 2.75 11.54
C GLU A 242 -17.64 1.86 12.77
N ARG A 243 -16.38 1.53 13.06
CA ARG A 243 -15.93 0.71 14.19
C ARG A 243 -14.79 1.42 14.94
N PRO A 244 -14.57 1.12 16.25
CA PRO A 244 -13.44 1.68 16.98
C PRO A 244 -12.12 1.43 16.26
N VAL A 245 -11.22 2.41 16.29
CA VAL A 245 -9.86 2.26 15.77
C VAL A 245 -9.08 1.33 16.68
N VAL A 246 -8.49 0.30 16.12
CA VAL A 246 -7.71 -0.74 16.80
C VAL A 246 -6.24 -0.67 16.38
N ASP A 247 -5.97 -0.63 15.09
CA ASP A 247 -4.62 -0.59 14.50
C ASP A 247 -4.70 0.11 13.15
N SER A 248 -3.94 1.18 12.95
CA SER A 248 -3.96 1.95 11.69
C SER A 248 -3.02 1.39 10.62
N ASN A 249 -2.26 0.33 10.90
CA ASN A 249 -1.34 -0.24 9.93
C ASN A 249 -2.08 -0.86 8.73
N GLY A 250 -1.60 -0.56 7.53
CA GLY A 250 -2.24 -0.99 6.28
C GLY A 250 -3.43 -0.12 5.83
N ALA A 251 -3.82 0.92 6.60
CA ALA A 251 -4.88 1.83 6.18
C ALA A 251 -4.55 2.59 4.88
N GLY A 252 -3.26 2.90 4.65
CA GLY A 252 -2.78 3.51 3.40
C GLY A 252 -2.92 2.56 2.20
N ASP A 253 -2.57 1.29 2.37
CA ASP A 253 -2.70 0.26 1.33
C ASP A 253 -4.18 0.00 0.99
N ALA A 254 -5.04 -0.04 2.01
CA ALA A 254 -6.49 -0.14 1.85
C ALA A 254 -7.09 1.09 1.16
N PHE A 255 -6.60 2.30 1.48
CA PHE A 255 -6.99 3.53 0.81
C PHE A 255 -6.62 3.48 -0.67
N LEU A 256 -5.35 3.18 -0.98
CA LEU A 256 -4.81 3.15 -2.33
C LEU A 256 -5.58 2.16 -3.21
N THR A 257 -5.81 0.94 -2.72
CA THR A 257 -6.47 -0.12 -3.49
C THR A 257 -7.92 0.23 -3.82
N ALA A 258 -8.69 0.75 -2.85
CA ALA A 258 -10.07 1.17 -3.09
C ALA A 258 -10.17 2.42 -3.97
N PHE A 259 -9.25 3.37 -3.81
CA PHE A 259 -9.15 4.53 -4.70
C PHE A 259 -8.91 4.10 -6.15
N LEU A 260 -7.93 3.20 -6.37
CA LEU A 260 -7.59 2.73 -7.71
C LEU A 260 -8.68 1.83 -8.30
N HIS A 261 -9.33 0.99 -7.50
CA HIS A 261 -10.48 0.20 -7.93
C HIS A 261 -11.63 1.09 -8.45
N ALA A 262 -11.98 2.15 -7.72
CA ALA A 262 -12.97 3.13 -8.18
C ALA A 262 -12.52 3.84 -9.46
N ARG A 263 -11.25 4.24 -9.54
CA ARG A 263 -10.66 4.90 -10.71
C ARG A 263 -10.68 4.00 -11.96
N PHE A 264 -10.34 2.72 -11.82
CA PHE A 264 -10.37 1.76 -12.94
C PHE A 264 -11.80 1.54 -13.46
N SER A 265 -12.81 1.79 -12.62
CA SER A 265 -14.23 1.76 -13.00
C SER A 265 -14.72 3.07 -13.63
N GLY A 266 -13.84 4.07 -13.79
CA GLY A 266 -14.17 5.37 -14.39
C GLY A 266 -14.89 6.34 -13.46
N ALA A 267 -14.81 6.14 -12.14
CA ALA A 267 -15.42 7.04 -11.16
C ALA A 267 -14.77 8.44 -11.15
N ALA A 268 -15.53 9.44 -10.70
CA ALA A 268 -15.01 10.78 -10.47
C ALA A 268 -13.96 10.79 -9.34
N LEU A 269 -13.14 11.84 -9.27
CA LEU A 269 -12.07 11.90 -8.28
C LEU A 269 -12.59 11.85 -6.84
N GLU A 270 -13.67 12.58 -6.57
CA GLU A 270 -14.34 12.66 -5.28
C GLU A 270 -14.81 11.26 -4.83
N ASP A 271 -15.35 10.46 -5.75
CA ASP A 271 -15.78 9.09 -5.49
C ASP A 271 -14.58 8.15 -5.25
N CYS A 272 -13.47 8.36 -5.96
CA CYS A 272 -12.23 7.62 -5.73
C CYS A 272 -11.68 7.92 -4.33
N VAL A 273 -11.66 9.19 -3.92
CA VAL A 273 -11.24 9.60 -2.57
C VAL A 273 -12.18 9.02 -1.52
N LEU A 274 -13.49 9.08 -1.73
CA LEU A 274 -14.46 8.52 -0.78
C LEU A 274 -14.28 7.01 -0.61
N ALA A 275 -14.10 6.26 -1.70
CA ALA A 275 -13.81 4.83 -1.67
C ALA A 275 -12.52 4.53 -0.89
N GLY A 276 -11.45 5.28 -1.17
CA GLY A 276 -10.18 5.18 -0.44
C GLY A 276 -10.36 5.44 1.06
N SER A 277 -11.00 6.55 1.42
CA SER A 277 -11.21 6.95 2.81
C SER A 277 -12.06 5.93 3.59
N VAL A 278 -13.11 5.40 2.97
CA VAL A 278 -13.95 4.34 3.58
C VAL A 278 -13.14 3.06 3.81
N SER A 279 -12.36 2.63 2.82
CA SER A 279 -11.52 1.43 2.92
C SER A 279 -10.42 1.57 3.97
N GLY A 280 -9.73 2.71 4.00
CA GLY A 280 -8.73 3.02 5.02
C GLY A 280 -9.31 3.05 6.43
N ALA A 281 -10.47 3.70 6.61
CA ALA A 281 -11.18 3.72 7.89
C ALA A 281 -11.67 2.33 8.31
N TYR A 282 -12.08 1.49 7.36
CA TYR A 282 -12.42 0.10 7.61
C TYR A 282 -11.20 -0.67 8.12
N ALA A 283 -10.06 -0.61 7.43
CA ALA A 283 -8.83 -1.32 7.81
C ALA A 283 -8.39 -0.98 9.24
N CYS A 284 -8.57 0.28 9.68
CA CYS A 284 -8.21 0.74 11.01
C CYS A 284 -8.87 -0.02 12.18
N GLY A 285 -9.97 -0.73 11.96
CA GLY A 285 -10.76 -1.34 13.05
C GLY A 285 -10.49 -2.82 13.32
N SER A 286 -9.46 -3.40 12.70
CA SER A 286 -9.00 -4.77 12.96
C SER A 286 -7.54 -4.76 13.40
N PRO A 287 -7.14 -5.58 14.39
CA PRO A 287 -5.73 -5.73 14.74
C PRO A 287 -4.99 -6.52 13.67
N GLY A 288 -3.71 -6.23 13.48
CA GLY A 288 -2.87 -6.99 12.56
C GLY A 288 -3.01 -6.49 11.13
N THR A 289 -1.87 -6.31 10.51
CA THR A 289 -1.77 -5.66 9.20
C THR A 289 -2.37 -6.54 8.12
N HIS A 290 -3.38 -6.05 7.40
CA HIS A 290 -4.07 -6.74 6.30
C HIS A 290 -4.77 -8.05 6.67
N GLU A 291 -5.10 -8.25 7.96
CA GLU A 291 -5.84 -9.44 8.42
C GLU A 291 -7.32 -9.38 8.02
N GLU A 292 -7.89 -8.18 7.92
CA GLU A 292 -9.24 -7.96 7.44
C GLU A 292 -9.25 -6.93 6.31
N LEU A 293 -9.89 -7.29 5.19
CA LEU A 293 -9.94 -6.47 3.98
C LEU A 293 -11.38 -6.29 3.56
N ILE A 294 -11.72 -5.06 3.16
CA ILE A 294 -13.08 -4.74 2.73
C ILE A 294 -13.36 -5.41 1.38
N SER A 295 -14.47 -6.13 1.27
CA SER A 295 -14.92 -6.68 -0.01
C SER A 295 -15.53 -5.59 -0.89
N ALA A 296 -15.60 -5.81 -2.20
CA ALA A 296 -16.26 -4.87 -3.12
C ALA A 296 -17.71 -4.54 -2.72
N ALA A 297 -18.47 -5.56 -2.28
CA ALA A 297 -19.86 -5.38 -1.84
C ALA A 297 -19.94 -4.57 -0.53
N ALA A 298 -19.06 -4.84 0.44
CA ALA A 298 -19.00 -4.09 1.69
C ALA A 298 -18.56 -2.63 1.45
N LEU A 299 -17.59 -2.41 0.54
CA LEU A 299 -17.15 -1.08 0.14
C LEU A 299 -18.29 -0.28 -0.48
N ALA A 300 -19.01 -0.86 -1.46
CA ALA A 300 -20.14 -0.19 -2.10
C ALA A 300 -21.23 0.21 -1.09
N ALA A 301 -21.54 -0.69 -0.14
CA ALA A 301 -22.50 -0.40 0.91
C ALA A 301 -22.03 0.71 1.86
N ALA A 302 -20.76 0.70 2.25
CA ALA A 302 -20.17 1.69 3.14
C ALA A 302 -20.04 3.08 2.48
N VAL A 303 -19.63 3.13 1.21
CA VAL A 303 -19.63 4.36 0.40
C VAL A 303 -21.03 4.94 0.29
N GLY A 304 -22.06 4.11 0.05
CA GLY A 304 -23.46 4.56 0.00
C GLY A 304 -23.94 5.20 1.31
N ARG A 305 -23.49 4.68 2.46
CA ARG A 305 -23.78 5.28 3.77
C ARG A 305 -23.02 6.60 3.98
N ALA A 306 -21.74 6.61 3.67
CA ALA A 306 -20.87 7.79 3.84
C ALA A 306 -21.27 8.96 2.93
N GLY A 307 -21.67 8.68 1.69
CA GLY A 307 -22.16 9.70 0.75
C GLY A 307 -23.57 10.24 1.05
N GLY A 308 -24.39 9.45 1.75
CA GLY A 308 -25.73 9.88 2.19
C GLY A 308 -25.72 10.73 3.47
N ALA A 309 -24.63 10.67 4.24
CA ALA A 309 -24.40 11.55 5.38
C ALA A 309 -23.85 12.89 4.87
N GLY A 310 -24.75 13.82 4.52
CA GLY A 310 -24.36 15.23 4.30
C GLY A 310 -23.61 15.80 5.52
N PRO A 311 -22.89 16.93 5.38
CA PRO A 311 -22.02 17.45 6.42
C PRO A 311 -22.82 17.64 7.71
N GLY A 312 -22.53 16.83 8.72
CA GLY A 312 -23.13 16.95 10.04
C GLY A 312 -22.88 18.34 10.62
N PRO A 313 -23.81 18.89 11.42
CA PRO A 313 -23.68 20.24 11.94
C PRO A 313 -22.39 20.35 12.75
N ALA A 314 -21.59 21.37 12.44
CA ALA A 314 -20.39 21.70 13.19
C ALA A 314 -20.72 21.79 14.68
N ALA A 315 -20.15 20.90 15.47
CA ALA A 315 -20.26 20.95 16.92
C ALA A 315 -19.62 22.26 17.39
N SER A 316 -20.46 23.18 17.84
CA SER A 316 -20.04 24.40 18.51
C SER A 316 -19.32 24.03 19.80
N VAL A 317 -18.01 24.30 19.85
CA VAL A 317 -17.22 24.22 21.08
C VAL A 317 -17.73 25.29 22.05
N ARG A 318 -18.14 24.87 23.23
CA ARG A 318 -18.17 25.68 24.45
C ARG A 318 -17.08 25.17 25.38
#